data_AF-A0A661QIL7-F1
#
_entry.id   AF-A0A661QIL7-F1
#
_cell.length_a   1.000
_cell.length_b   1.000
_cell.length_c   1.000
_cell.angle_alpha   90.00
_cell.angle_beta   90.00
_cell.angle_gamma   90.00
#
_symmetry.space_group_name_H-M   'P 1'
#
loop_
_entity.id
_entity.type
_entity.pdbx_description
1 polymer ?
#
loop_
_entity_poly.entity_id
_entity_poly.type
_entity_poly.pdbx_seq_one_letter_code
_entity_poly.pdbx_strand_id
1 'polypeptide(L)'
;MIKKSAREHILSKLRKNTGFSNEDFSNSPDIKHRGLAWTDPGAECEALKTTLNNLAVVFQTPEDKKETEQFLNMILDTHSIRSCVAWDHPLIESSGIPEILGSKGILFRNRFQDKADFKSYCSQADLGITAADAIVEESGTVVTRAKRGWERATSLLPPVHLALISVE
;
A
#
# COMPACT_ATOMS: atom_id res chain seq x y z
N MET A 1 34.58 -25.68 25.16
CA MET A 1 34.71 -25.25 23.74
C MET A 1 33.32 -24.86 23.25
N ILE A 2 33.00 -23.56 23.19
CA ILE A 2 31.65 -23.08 22.88
C ILE A 2 31.42 -23.21 21.38
N LYS A 3 30.45 -24.03 20.95
CA LYS A 3 30.05 -24.13 19.54
C LYS A 3 29.47 -22.78 19.11
N LYS A 4 30.16 -22.09 18.20
CA LYS A 4 29.62 -20.90 17.53
C LYS A 4 28.32 -21.28 16.84
N SER A 5 27.30 -20.44 17.01
CA SER A 5 26.00 -20.66 16.36
C SER A 5 26.15 -20.63 14.82
N ALA A 6 25.24 -21.26 14.08
CA ALA A 6 25.24 -21.22 12.61
C ALA A 6 25.31 -19.77 12.08
N ARG A 7 24.63 -18.84 12.77
CA ARG A 7 24.69 -17.40 12.50
C ARG A 7 26.12 -16.86 12.62
N GLU A 8 26.81 -17.14 13.72
CA GLU A 8 28.18 -16.66 13.92
C GLU A 8 29.17 -17.25 12.91
N HIS A 9 28.97 -18.50 12.51
CA HIS A 9 29.78 -19.13 11.47
C HIS A 9 29.61 -18.40 10.12
N ILE A 10 28.36 -18.15 9.70
CA ILE A 10 28.06 -17.43 8.46
C ILE A 10 28.64 -16.02 8.49
N LEU A 11 28.40 -15.26 9.57
CA LEU A 11 28.90 -13.90 9.70
C LEU A 11 30.43 -13.84 9.71
N SER A 12 31.10 -14.83 10.31
CA SER A 12 32.57 -14.89 10.29
C SER A 12 33.16 -15.12 8.89
N LYS A 13 32.50 -15.94 8.06
CA LYS A 13 32.91 -16.16 6.67
C LYS A 13 32.69 -14.92 5.81
N LEU A 14 31.57 -14.23 5.98
CA LEU A 14 31.28 -13.00 5.25
C LEU A 14 32.34 -11.93 5.56
N ARG A 15 32.60 -11.66 6.84
CA ARG A 15 33.62 -10.69 7.27
C ARG A 15 35.00 -10.96 6.67
N LYS A 16 35.41 -12.23 6.64
CA LYS A 16 36.73 -12.64 6.11
C LYS A 16 36.86 -12.37 4.61
N ASN A 17 35.77 -12.46 3.85
CA ASN A 17 35.80 -12.34 2.39
C ASN A 17 35.45 -10.95 1.87
N THR A 18 34.71 -10.14 2.63
CA THR A 18 34.25 -8.82 2.18
C THR A 18 35.16 -7.67 2.59
N GLY A 19 36.13 -7.91 3.49
CA GLY A 19 37.07 -6.88 3.96
C GLY A 19 36.47 -5.89 4.96
N PHE A 20 35.18 -6.01 5.30
CA PHE A 20 34.54 -5.14 6.29
C PHE A 20 34.82 -5.64 7.71
N SER A 21 35.39 -4.77 8.52
CA SER A 21 35.53 -4.89 9.97
C SER A 21 34.23 -4.44 10.68
N ASN A 22 34.06 -4.79 11.96
CA ASN A 22 32.93 -4.26 12.74
C ASN A 22 33.03 -2.73 12.93
N GLU A 23 34.23 -2.16 12.83
CA GLU A 23 34.45 -0.72 12.97
C GLU A 23 33.92 0.07 11.76
N ASP A 24 33.92 -0.55 10.58
CA ASP A 24 33.35 0.05 9.36
C ASP A 24 31.83 0.28 9.47
N PHE A 25 31.15 -0.43 10.38
CA PHE A 25 29.71 -0.28 10.65
C PHE A 25 29.41 0.40 11.99
N SER A 26 30.39 0.61 12.87
CA SER A 26 30.17 1.21 14.19
C SER A 26 30.15 2.74 14.17
N ASN A 27 30.52 3.36 13.04
CA ASN A 27 30.61 4.81 12.90
C ASN A 27 29.35 5.46 12.29
N SER A 28 28.22 4.74 12.23
CA SER A 28 26.95 5.44 12.05
C SER A 28 26.78 6.38 13.24
N PRO A 29 26.73 7.71 13.04
CA PRO A 29 26.41 8.60 14.13
C PRO A 29 25.13 8.08 14.79
N ASP A 30 25.08 8.14 16.12
CA ASP A 30 23.85 7.85 16.86
C ASP A 30 22.88 8.99 16.55
N ILE A 31 22.27 8.92 15.36
CA ILE A 31 21.24 9.84 14.92
C ILE A 31 20.07 9.51 15.81
N LYS A 32 19.86 10.35 16.82
CA LYS A 32 18.62 10.37 17.57
C LYS A 32 17.50 10.59 16.56
N HIS A 33 16.86 9.51 16.14
CA HIS A 33 15.67 9.60 15.32
C HIS A 33 14.64 10.36 16.15
N ARG A 34 14.29 11.57 15.69
CA ARG A 34 13.12 12.26 16.21
C ARG A 34 11.95 11.31 15.93
N GLY A 35 11.20 10.94 16.97
CA GLY A 35 10.05 10.04 16.81
C GLY A 35 9.09 10.59 15.75
N LEU A 36 8.44 9.69 15.03
CA LEU A 36 7.39 10.07 14.07
C LEU A 36 6.28 10.81 14.82
N ALA A 37 5.92 11.99 14.34
CA ALA A 37 4.76 12.71 14.82
C ALA A 37 3.53 12.15 14.10
N TRP A 38 2.86 11.18 14.73
CA TRP A 38 1.57 10.70 14.25
C TRP A 38 0.53 11.79 14.49
N THR A 39 -0.16 12.18 13.44
CA THR A 39 -1.33 13.06 13.49
C THR A 39 -2.58 12.21 13.62
N ASP A 40 -3.64 12.81 14.19
CA ASP A 40 -4.96 12.18 14.24
C ASP A 40 -5.50 12.04 12.81
N PRO A 41 -5.76 10.82 12.32
CA PRO A 41 -6.31 10.60 10.99
C PRO A 41 -7.68 11.25 10.77
N GLY A 42 -8.44 11.51 11.85
CA GLY A 42 -9.73 12.19 11.82
C GLY A 42 -9.65 13.72 11.86
N ALA A 43 -8.46 14.30 12.01
CA ALA A 43 -8.28 15.75 12.00
C ALA A 43 -8.38 16.35 10.59
N GLU A 44 -8.59 17.68 10.51
CA GLU A 44 -8.65 18.41 9.24
C GLU A 44 -7.40 18.17 8.38
N CYS A 45 -7.54 17.40 7.31
CA CYS A 45 -6.45 17.01 6.40
C CYS A 45 -6.20 18.05 5.29
N GLU A 46 -6.31 19.36 5.56
CA GLU A 46 -6.23 20.41 4.53
C GLU A 46 -4.84 20.52 3.88
N ALA A 47 -3.77 20.39 4.67
CA ALA A 47 -2.41 20.38 4.14
C ALA A 47 -2.12 19.10 3.32
N LEU A 48 -2.65 17.95 3.74
CA LEU A 48 -2.62 16.72 2.94
C LEU A 48 -3.38 16.89 1.61
N LYS A 49 -4.61 17.42 1.63
CA LYS A 49 -5.40 17.70 0.42
C LYS A 49 -4.64 18.58 -0.56
N THR A 50 -4.01 19.63 -0.05
CA THR A 50 -3.18 20.55 -0.85
C THR A 50 -2.02 19.80 -1.50
N THR A 51 -1.30 18.98 -0.74
CA THR A 51 -0.18 18.19 -1.22
C THR A 51 -0.60 17.18 -2.30
N LEU A 52 -1.71 16.46 -2.08
CA LEU A 52 -2.24 15.47 -3.02
C LEU A 52 -2.73 16.12 -4.32
N ASN A 53 -3.41 17.27 -4.24
CA ASN A 53 -3.82 18.03 -5.41
C ASN A 53 -2.63 18.45 -6.28
N ASN A 54 -1.51 18.85 -5.67
CA ASN A 54 -0.28 19.19 -6.41
C ASN A 54 0.35 17.98 -7.12
N LEU A 55 0.06 16.76 -6.66
CA LEU A 55 0.47 15.50 -7.27
C LEU A 55 -0.57 14.96 -8.28
N ALA A 56 -1.62 15.74 -8.57
CA ALA A 56 -2.77 15.31 -9.36
C ALA A 56 -3.46 14.04 -8.82
N VAL A 57 -3.36 13.80 -7.50
CA VAL A 57 -4.06 12.71 -6.81
C VAL A 57 -5.43 13.20 -6.38
N VAL A 58 -6.46 12.41 -6.69
CA VAL A 58 -7.81 12.67 -6.22
C VAL A 58 -7.98 12.09 -4.82
N PHE A 59 -8.39 12.91 -3.85
CA PHE A 59 -8.55 12.54 -2.45
C PHE A 59 -9.92 12.93 -1.93
N GLN A 60 -10.55 12.03 -1.17
CA GLN A 60 -11.83 12.26 -0.49
C GLN A 60 -11.84 11.56 0.86
N THR A 61 -12.65 12.08 1.78
CA THR A 61 -12.94 11.51 3.10
C THR A 61 -14.45 11.28 3.21
N PRO A 62 -14.99 10.20 2.60
CA PRO A 62 -16.43 9.95 2.64
C PRO A 62 -16.90 9.69 4.07
N GLU A 63 -17.96 10.37 4.49
CA GLU A 63 -18.56 10.16 5.82
C GLU A 63 -19.55 8.99 5.83
N ASP A 64 -20.14 8.68 4.67
CA ASP A 64 -21.14 7.64 4.53
C ASP A 64 -20.98 6.79 3.25
N LYS A 65 -21.83 5.76 3.17
CA LYS A 65 -21.86 4.85 2.03
C LYS A 65 -22.25 5.54 0.72
N LYS A 66 -23.09 6.56 0.77
CA LYS A 66 -23.57 7.29 -0.41
C LYS A 66 -22.47 8.16 -0.99
N GLU A 67 -21.70 8.85 -0.15
CA GLU A 67 -20.51 9.60 -0.57
C GLU A 67 -19.44 8.67 -1.14
N THR A 68 -19.24 7.50 -0.50
CA THR A 68 -18.34 6.46 -1.03
C THR A 68 -18.78 6.00 -2.43
N GLU A 69 -20.07 5.74 -2.61
CA GLU A 69 -20.63 5.37 -3.91
C GLU A 69 -20.48 6.48 -4.95
N GLN A 70 -20.76 7.74 -4.60
CA GLN A 70 -20.60 8.88 -5.48
C GLN A 70 -19.14 9.06 -5.93
N PHE A 71 -18.20 8.97 -4.99
CA PHE A 71 -16.78 9.08 -5.27
C PHE A 71 -16.31 7.94 -6.16
N LEU A 72 -16.70 6.71 -5.85
CA LEU A 72 -16.36 5.55 -6.65
C LEU A 72 -16.94 5.67 -8.06
N ASN A 73 -18.21 6.08 -8.21
CA ASN A 73 -18.82 6.30 -9.53
C ASN A 73 -18.05 7.28 -10.39
N MET A 74 -17.62 8.38 -9.80
CA MET A 74 -16.80 9.36 -10.52
C MET A 74 -15.49 8.74 -11.03
N ILE A 75 -14.80 7.92 -10.24
CA ILE A 75 -13.58 7.21 -10.68
C ILE A 75 -13.90 6.21 -11.81
N LEU A 76 -14.95 5.42 -11.63
CA LEU A 76 -15.36 4.38 -12.57
C LEU A 76 -15.71 4.96 -13.94
N ASP A 77 -16.47 6.05 -13.96
CA ASP A 77 -16.90 6.71 -15.19
C ASP A 77 -15.73 7.45 -15.86
N THR A 78 -14.93 8.18 -15.08
CA THR A 78 -13.78 8.96 -15.59
C THR A 78 -12.76 8.09 -16.30
N HIS A 79 -12.49 6.91 -15.74
CA HIS A 79 -11.48 5.99 -16.27
C HIS A 79 -12.07 4.81 -17.06
N SER A 80 -13.39 4.77 -17.27
CA SER A 80 -14.09 3.69 -17.98
C SER A 80 -13.77 2.29 -17.43
N ILE A 81 -13.70 2.18 -16.10
CA ILE A 81 -13.28 0.96 -15.38
C ILE A 81 -14.30 -0.16 -15.60
N ARG A 82 -13.82 -1.35 -15.98
CA ARG A 82 -14.64 -2.57 -16.16
C ARG A 82 -14.15 -3.75 -15.35
N SER A 83 -12.90 -3.68 -14.89
CA SER A 83 -12.24 -4.73 -14.13
C SER A 83 -11.37 -4.17 -13.00
N CYS A 84 -11.47 -4.80 -11.85
CA CYS A 84 -10.82 -4.40 -10.62
C CYS A 84 -10.08 -5.60 -10.00
N VAL A 85 -8.84 -5.37 -9.60
CA VAL A 85 -8.09 -6.27 -8.72
C VAL A 85 -7.90 -5.63 -7.36
N ALA A 86 -8.13 -6.39 -6.28
CA ALA A 86 -7.98 -5.89 -4.93
C ALA A 86 -7.16 -6.84 -4.05
N TRP A 87 -6.58 -6.31 -2.98
CA TRP A 87 -6.10 -7.15 -1.88
C TRP A 87 -7.27 -7.82 -1.14
N ASP A 88 -7.03 -9.01 -0.60
CA ASP A 88 -7.89 -9.60 0.44
C ASP A 88 -7.57 -8.89 1.76
N HIS A 89 -8.33 -7.82 2.05
CA HIS A 89 -8.09 -6.92 3.18
C HIS A 89 -9.40 -6.52 3.87
N PRO A 90 -9.50 -6.58 5.23
CA PRO A 90 -10.72 -6.24 5.96
C PRO A 90 -11.28 -4.85 5.64
N LEU A 91 -10.42 -3.82 5.57
CA LEU A 91 -10.84 -2.46 5.20
C LEU A 91 -11.53 -2.38 3.84
N ILE A 92 -11.09 -3.18 2.85
CA ILE A 92 -11.70 -3.19 1.52
C ILE A 92 -13.07 -3.88 1.60
N GLU A 93 -13.14 -5.02 2.28
CA GLU A 93 -14.41 -5.75 2.50
C GLU A 93 -15.44 -4.89 3.24
N SER A 94 -15.04 -4.20 4.32
CA SER A 94 -15.95 -3.38 5.12
C SER A 94 -16.31 -2.03 4.50
N SER A 95 -15.61 -1.60 3.44
CA SER A 95 -15.84 -0.30 2.79
C SER A 95 -17.13 -0.22 1.96
N GLY A 96 -17.79 -1.34 1.67
CA GLY A 96 -18.94 -1.38 0.76
C GLY A 96 -18.57 -1.29 -0.73
N ILE A 97 -17.28 -1.11 -1.06
CA ILE A 97 -16.78 -1.03 -2.44
C ILE A 97 -17.10 -2.32 -3.23
N PRO A 98 -16.84 -3.55 -2.70
CA PRO A 98 -17.14 -4.77 -3.44
C PRO A 98 -18.61 -4.87 -3.88
N GLU A 99 -19.55 -4.47 -3.03
CA GLU A 99 -20.99 -4.48 -3.32
C GLU A 99 -21.35 -3.44 -4.38
N ILE A 100 -20.77 -2.23 -4.30
CA ILE A 100 -21.01 -1.19 -5.30
C ILE A 100 -20.49 -1.64 -6.67
N LEU A 101 -19.28 -2.20 -6.74
CA LEU A 101 -18.70 -2.75 -7.97
C LEU A 101 -19.57 -3.89 -8.54
N GLY A 102 -20.02 -4.80 -7.68
CA GLY A 102 -20.88 -5.91 -8.06
C GLY A 102 -22.23 -5.46 -8.62
N SER A 103 -22.87 -4.45 -8.00
CA SER A 103 -24.14 -3.90 -8.50
C SER A 103 -24.03 -3.23 -9.87
N LYS A 104 -22.82 -2.83 -10.27
CA LYS A 104 -22.51 -2.22 -11.58
C LYS A 104 -22.02 -3.22 -12.62
N GLY A 105 -21.94 -4.50 -12.26
CA GLY A 105 -21.44 -5.55 -13.16
C GLY A 105 -19.94 -5.43 -13.46
N ILE A 106 -19.18 -4.73 -12.61
CA ILE A 106 -17.73 -4.61 -12.75
C ILE A 106 -17.09 -5.92 -12.29
N LEU A 107 -16.15 -6.44 -13.07
CA LEU A 107 -15.43 -7.66 -12.72
C LEU A 107 -14.47 -7.37 -11.56
N PHE A 108 -14.75 -7.93 -10.38
CA PHE A 108 -13.92 -7.77 -9.19
C PHE A 108 -13.25 -9.09 -8.82
N ARG A 109 -11.92 -9.09 -8.63
CA ARG A 109 -11.17 -10.24 -8.13
C ARG A 109 -10.18 -9.86 -7.03
N ASN A 110 -10.25 -10.60 -5.92
CA ASN A 110 -9.27 -10.54 -4.82
C ASN A 110 -8.63 -11.91 -4.52
N ARG A 111 -9.00 -12.95 -5.28
CA ARG A 111 -8.50 -14.34 -5.12
C ARG A 111 -8.10 -14.94 -6.47
N PHE A 112 -7.00 -15.69 -6.43
CA PHE A 112 -6.31 -16.21 -7.61
C PHE A 112 -5.88 -17.65 -7.37
N GLN A 113 -5.88 -18.45 -8.44
CA GLN A 113 -5.53 -19.86 -8.35
C GLN A 113 -4.02 -20.03 -8.09
N ASP A 114 -3.21 -19.25 -8.81
CA ASP A 114 -1.77 -19.24 -8.69
C ASP A 114 -1.16 -17.87 -9.07
N LYS A 115 0.18 -17.80 -9.07
CA LYS A 115 0.92 -16.58 -9.39
C LYS A 115 0.81 -16.16 -10.86
N ALA A 116 0.59 -17.11 -11.78
CA ALA A 116 0.49 -16.82 -13.21
C ALA A 116 -0.88 -16.21 -13.54
N ASP A 117 -1.96 -16.77 -12.99
CA ASP A 117 -3.31 -16.22 -13.03
C ASP A 117 -3.34 -14.80 -12.44
N PHE A 118 -2.77 -14.61 -11.23
CA PHE A 118 -2.66 -13.30 -10.59
C PHE A 118 -1.98 -12.26 -11.49
N LYS A 119 -0.79 -12.55 -11.99
CA LYS A 119 -0.04 -11.61 -12.84
C LYS A 119 -0.79 -11.29 -14.14
N SER A 120 -1.36 -12.32 -14.78
CA SER A 120 -2.13 -12.17 -16.01
C SER A 120 -3.32 -11.24 -15.79
N TYR A 121 -4.08 -11.45 -14.71
CA TYR A 121 -5.22 -10.61 -14.38
C TYR A 121 -4.82 -9.19 -14.00
N CYS A 122 -3.83 -9.00 -13.13
CA CYS A 122 -3.35 -7.66 -12.76
C CYS A 122 -2.88 -6.84 -13.95
N SER A 123 -2.28 -7.46 -14.97
CA SER A 123 -1.83 -6.75 -16.18
C SER A 123 -2.96 -6.29 -17.10
N GLN A 124 -4.16 -6.83 -16.92
CA GLN A 124 -5.35 -6.54 -17.72
C GLN A 124 -6.41 -5.77 -16.94
N ALA A 125 -6.28 -5.69 -15.61
CA ALA A 125 -7.23 -4.99 -14.75
C ALA A 125 -7.10 -3.47 -14.94
N ASP A 126 -8.23 -2.77 -14.94
CA ASP A 126 -8.27 -1.31 -15.11
C ASP A 126 -7.97 -0.59 -13.79
N LEU A 127 -8.38 -1.17 -12.66
CA LEU A 127 -8.25 -0.58 -11.33
C LEU A 127 -7.60 -1.56 -10.34
N GLY A 128 -6.58 -1.07 -9.63
CA GLY A 128 -5.97 -1.71 -8.47
C GLY A 128 -6.45 -1.12 -7.16
N ILE A 129 -6.91 -1.94 -6.22
CA ILE A 129 -7.43 -1.48 -4.92
C ILE A 129 -6.58 -2.06 -3.79
N THR A 130 -6.00 -1.19 -2.97
CA THR A 130 -5.17 -1.59 -1.81
C THR A 130 -5.59 -0.86 -0.55
N ALA A 131 -5.18 -1.39 0.60
CA ALA A 131 -5.19 -0.63 1.85
C ALA A 131 -3.84 0.06 2.06
N ALA A 132 -3.82 1.11 2.86
CA ALA A 132 -2.64 1.83 3.30
C ALA A 132 -2.54 1.80 4.83
N ASP A 133 -1.31 1.71 5.33
CA ASP A 133 -1.04 1.74 6.77
C ASP A 133 -0.82 3.18 7.27
N ALA A 134 -0.37 4.08 6.41
CA ALA A 134 -0.20 5.50 6.71
C ALA A 134 -0.09 6.34 5.43
N ILE A 135 -0.28 7.64 5.58
CA ILE A 135 0.08 8.65 4.57
C ILE A 135 1.03 9.66 5.23
N VAL A 136 2.08 10.05 4.51
CA VAL A 136 2.98 11.13 4.92
C VAL A 136 2.43 12.44 4.36
N GLU A 137 1.89 13.29 5.22
CA GLU A 137 1.23 14.55 4.87
C GLU A 137 2.07 15.44 3.96
N GLU A 138 3.35 15.63 4.29
CA GLU A 138 4.23 16.58 3.60
C GLU A 138 4.60 16.16 2.18
N SER A 139 4.41 14.89 1.83
CA SER A 139 4.80 14.34 0.53
C SER A 139 3.67 13.61 -0.20
N GLY A 140 2.52 13.40 0.45
CA GLY A 140 1.46 12.54 -0.06
C GLY A 140 1.87 11.06 -0.18
N THR A 141 2.96 10.63 0.48
CA THR A 141 3.46 9.26 0.33
C THR A 141 2.51 8.27 0.98
N VAL A 142 2.00 7.32 0.20
CA VAL A 142 1.22 6.18 0.71
C VAL A 142 2.16 5.08 1.20
N VAL A 143 2.03 4.72 2.47
CA VAL A 143 2.83 3.67 3.11
C VAL A 143 2.04 2.38 3.19
N THR A 144 2.65 1.29 2.73
CA THR A 144 2.08 -0.05 2.82
C THR A 144 3.10 -1.06 3.33
N ARG A 145 2.65 -2.00 4.16
CA ARG A 145 3.47 -3.12 4.62
C ARG A 145 3.51 -4.22 3.57
N ALA A 146 4.71 -4.69 3.26
CA ALA A 146 4.89 -5.87 2.43
C ALA A 146 4.45 -7.13 3.20
N LYS A 147 3.37 -7.77 2.73
CA LYS A 147 2.83 -9.00 3.30
C LYS A 147 2.43 -9.96 2.19
N ARG A 148 2.46 -11.27 2.47
CA ARG A 148 1.90 -12.28 1.56
C ARG A 148 0.40 -12.03 1.37
N GLY A 149 -0.08 -12.05 0.13
CA GLY A 149 -1.46 -11.68 -0.23
C GLY A 149 -1.67 -10.18 -0.47
N TRP A 150 -0.66 -9.35 -0.19
CA TRP A 150 -0.64 -7.91 -0.45
C TRP A 150 0.46 -7.58 -1.47
N GLU A 151 0.41 -8.28 -2.60
CA GLU A 151 1.40 -8.15 -3.66
C GLU A 151 1.32 -6.75 -4.30
N ARG A 152 2.50 -6.15 -4.52
CA ARG A 152 2.64 -4.82 -5.17
C ARG A 152 2.08 -4.76 -6.59
N ALA A 153 1.90 -5.91 -7.25
CA ALA A 153 1.33 -5.93 -8.60
C ALA A 153 -0.10 -5.37 -8.63
N THR A 154 -0.86 -5.47 -7.52
CA THR A 154 -2.20 -4.87 -7.40
C THR A 154 -2.17 -3.35 -7.53
N SER A 155 -1.14 -2.66 -7.01
CA SER A 155 -1.02 -1.19 -7.10
C SER A 155 -0.16 -0.71 -8.28
N LEU A 156 0.62 -1.60 -8.90
CA LEU A 156 1.63 -1.21 -9.90
C LEU A 156 1.25 -1.57 -11.35
N LEU A 157 0.46 -2.62 -11.56
CA LEU A 157 0.12 -3.07 -12.93
C LEU A 157 -1.15 -2.41 -13.48
N PRO A 158 -2.25 -2.29 -12.71
CA PRO A 158 -3.41 -1.55 -13.18
C PRO A 158 -3.05 -0.07 -13.43
N PRO A 159 -3.59 0.56 -14.48
CA PRO A 159 -3.31 1.95 -14.80
C PRO A 159 -3.89 2.94 -13.77
N VAL A 160 -4.94 2.54 -13.04
CA VAL A 160 -5.53 3.33 -11.95
C VAL A 160 -5.31 2.62 -10.63
N HIS A 161 -4.93 3.37 -9.59
CA HIS A 161 -4.73 2.86 -8.24
C HIS A 161 -5.61 3.62 -7.24
N LEU A 162 -6.42 2.87 -6.49
CA LEU A 162 -7.22 3.35 -5.37
C LEU A 162 -6.64 2.80 -4.06
N ALA A 163 -6.18 3.68 -3.19
CA ALA A 163 -5.69 3.32 -1.86
C ALA A 163 -6.70 3.76 -0.80
N LEU A 164 -7.11 2.82 0.06
CA LEU A 164 -7.97 3.08 1.22
C LEU A 164 -7.10 3.24 2.45
N ILE A 165 -7.34 4.27 3.24
CA ILE A 165 -6.73 4.46 4.55
C ILE A 165 -7.82 4.52 5.62
N SER A 166 -7.58 3.84 6.73
CA SER A 166 -8.47 3.93 7.89
C SER A 166 -8.20 5.24 8.63
N VAL A 167 -9.26 5.86 9.13
CA VAL A 167 -9.16 7.00 10.06
C VAL A 167 -9.23 6.58 11.53
N GLU A 168 -9.32 5.28 11.79
CA GLU A 168 -9.34 4.67 13.14
C GLU A 168 -7.95 4.47 13.76
#